data_AF-A0A949CJT3-F1
#
_entry.id   AF-A0A949CJT3-F1
#
_cell.length_a   1.000
_cell.length_b   1.000
_cell.length_c   1.000
_cell.angle_alpha   90.00
_cell.angle_beta   90.00
_cell.angle_gamma   90.00
#
_symmetry.space_group_name_H-M   'P 1'
#
loop_
_entity.id
_entity.type
_entity.pdbx_description
1 polymer ?
#
loop_
_entity_poly.entity_id
_entity_poly.type
_entity_poly.pdbx_seq_one_letter_code
_entity_poly.pdbx_strand_id
1 'polypeptide(L)'
;MLVGSCCSVAVAQEPPKGFQAIFNGRDLDGWYGLNPHSVAKLEGAKREAMLEKMRNEFAQHWRVENGELVNDGTGPYATTRSEFANYELMIEYKTVPKADSGIYLRGVPQVQIWDLNQVYNPKNPDRSPHLGSGGLFNNTPKTLGRDPMMVADKDFGQWNSFVIKHVGDRVWVTLNGKQVVEGAVMENFWDRGEELPAVGPIMLQTHGGEIRWRNIFIRQIPESEATKTLASPAIPNPTFYNVSYGPHPKQLLHFWKAPSEKPTPVLFFVHGGGWMNGGRLSGLTAMLQDVLKAGISVASIEYRFIPEATADGLVPPVKGPLTDAARALQFVRSKSNEWNIDKSRIAASGGSAGACTSLWLAFHPDMADPKSEDPVARESTRLLCAAVTGAQTTLDPKQMRDWTPNSRYGGHAFGFMVDPSNRDSQFDVFYSKRDTILPWIAEYSPYAHVSDDDPPVFLEYGTPPALGEPQKDPTHTANFGVKLQEQCAAKGVNCELQYPGAPLAKHANVKEYLLEMLLK
;
A
#
# COMPACT_ATOMS: atom_id res chain seq x y z
N MET A 1 -50.79 16.31 12.40
CA MET A 1 -49.53 17.08 12.47
C MET A 1 -48.55 16.43 11.53
N LEU A 2 -48.18 17.11 10.44
CA LEU A 2 -47.11 16.66 9.55
C LEU A 2 -45.77 16.82 10.28
N VAL A 3 -45.01 15.74 10.41
CA VAL A 3 -43.61 15.81 10.85
C VAL A 3 -42.79 16.06 9.59
N GLY A 4 -42.37 17.31 9.42
CA GLY A 4 -41.49 17.73 8.33
C GLY A 4 -40.12 17.09 8.47
N SER A 5 -39.73 16.30 7.47
CA SER A 5 -38.36 15.82 7.30
C SER A 5 -37.45 17.01 6.99
N CYS A 6 -36.54 17.33 7.90
CA CYS A 6 -35.54 18.37 7.66
C CYS A 6 -34.49 17.80 6.68
N CYS A 7 -34.66 18.09 5.39
CA CYS A 7 -33.59 17.91 4.40
C CYS A 7 -32.42 18.83 4.78
N SER A 8 -31.35 18.27 5.34
CA SER A 8 -30.08 18.96 5.44
C SER A 8 -29.53 19.17 4.04
N VAL A 9 -29.53 20.42 3.57
CA VAL A 9 -28.83 20.81 2.34
C VAL A 9 -27.34 20.54 2.55
N ALA A 10 -26.76 19.63 1.76
CA ALA A 10 -25.33 19.45 1.74
C ALA A 10 -24.70 20.71 1.12
N VAL A 11 -24.15 21.58 1.96
CA VAL A 11 -23.36 22.72 1.48
C VAL A 11 -22.04 22.15 0.92
N ALA A 12 -21.70 22.49 -0.33
CA ALA A 12 -20.40 22.17 -0.89
C ALA A 12 -19.31 22.65 0.08
N GLN A 13 -18.37 21.78 0.45
CA GLN A 13 -17.29 22.20 1.34
C GLN A 13 -16.48 23.30 0.65
N GLU A 14 -16.02 24.29 1.41
CA GLU A 14 -15.05 25.25 0.88
C GLU A 14 -13.80 24.49 0.41
N PRO A 15 -13.23 24.84 -0.75
CA PRO A 15 -12.00 24.21 -1.21
C PRO A 15 -10.90 24.32 -0.14
N PRO A 16 -10.16 23.24 0.13
CA PRO A 16 -9.00 23.30 1.01
C PRO A 16 -7.98 24.34 0.53
N LYS A 17 -7.12 24.80 1.44
CA LYS A 17 -6.09 25.81 1.12
C LYS A 17 -5.26 25.38 -0.11
N GLY A 18 -5.22 26.24 -1.12
CA GLY A 18 -4.48 26.02 -2.37
C GLY A 18 -5.27 25.28 -3.46
N PHE A 19 -6.46 24.77 -3.15
CA PHE A 19 -7.37 24.16 -4.12
C PHE A 19 -8.41 25.15 -4.62
N GLN A 20 -8.92 24.91 -5.82
CA GLN A 20 -10.02 25.65 -6.43
C GLN A 20 -11.13 24.68 -6.82
N ALA A 21 -12.39 25.09 -6.64
CA ALA A 21 -13.52 24.30 -7.11
C ALA A 21 -13.64 24.36 -8.63
N ILE A 22 -13.74 23.17 -9.24
CA ILE A 22 -14.04 23.01 -10.68
C ILE A 22 -15.49 22.57 -10.92
N PHE A 23 -16.23 22.28 -9.86
CA PHE A 23 -17.68 22.13 -9.86
C PHE A 23 -18.30 23.13 -8.90
N ASN A 24 -19.29 23.88 -9.38
CA ASN A 24 -19.86 25.01 -8.65
C ASN A 24 -21.02 24.63 -7.70
N GLY A 25 -21.47 23.36 -7.72
CA GLY A 25 -22.56 22.87 -6.88
C GLY A 25 -23.95 23.41 -7.23
N ARG A 26 -24.12 24.12 -8.36
CA ARG A 26 -25.37 24.80 -8.72
C ARG A 26 -25.91 24.41 -10.08
N ASP A 27 -25.04 24.26 -11.08
CA ASP A 27 -25.41 23.95 -12.45
C ASP A 27 -24.27 23.19 -13.16
N LEU A 28 -24.41 23.00 -14.48
CA LEU A 28 -23.45 22.27 -15.31
C LEU A 28 -22.39 23.20 -15.94
N ASP A 29 -22.30 24.47 -15.53
CA ASP A 29 -21.31 25.39 -16.07
C ASP A 29 -19.89 24.89 -15.80
N GLY A 30 -19.02 25.06 -16.79
CA GLY A 30 -17.68 24.48 -16.77
C GLY A 30 -17.62 23.03 -17.26
N TRP A 31 -18.76 22.38 -17.55
CA TRP A 31 -18.82 20.99 -18.03
C TRP A 31 -19.51 20.86 -19.39
N TYR A 32 -19.25 19.74 -20.06
CA TYR A 32 -19.92 19.33 -21.28
C TYR A 32 -19.94 17.80 -21.45
N GLY A 33 -20.86 17.29 -22.29
CA GLY A 33 -20.95 15.86 -22.58
C GLY A 33 -19.99 15.40 -23.67
N LEU A 34 -19.12 14.44 -23.37
CA LEU A 34 -18.25 13.77 -24.35
C LEU A 34 -17.98 12.31 -23.94
N ASN A 35 -18.25 11.37 -24.84
CA ASN A 35 -17.66 10.04 -24.76
C ASN A 35 -16.51 9.95 -25.80
N PRO A 36 -15.24 9.89 -25.36
CA PRO A 36 -14.10 9.93 -26.27
C PRO A 36 -14.03 8.67 -27.15
N HIS A 37 -14.53 7.52 -26.68
CA HIS A 37 -14.59 6.29 -27.48
C HIS A 37 -15.52 6.42 -28.70
N SER A 38 -16.56 7.26 -28.60
CA SER A 38 -17.50 7.50 -29.70
C SER A 38 -16.93 8.37 -30.82
N VAL A 39 -15.83 9.09 -30.56
CA VAL A 39 -15.24 10.05 -31.52
C VAL A 39 -13.79 9.75 -31.89
N ALA A 40 -13.09 8.88 -31.15
CA ALA A 40 -11.67 8.60 -31.35
C ALA A 40 -11.30 8.15 -32.77
N LYS A 41 -12.22 7.46 -33.47
CA LYS A 41 -12.03 6.96 -34.84
C LYS A 41 -12.85 7.71 -35.90
N LEU A 42 -13.51 8.80 -35.52
CA LEU A 42 -14.33 9.59 -36.42
C LEU A 42 -13.54 10.82 -36.88
N GLU A 43 -13.78 11.25 -38.12
CA GLU A 43 -13.17 12.43 -38.72
C GLU A 43 -14.23 13.32 -39.39
N GLY A 44 -13.87 14.58 -39.64
CA GLY A 44 -14.69 15.56 -40.36
C GLY A 44 -16.12 15.69 -39.84
N ALA A 45 -17.09 15.83 -40.75
CA ALA A 45 -18.50 16.07 -40.43
C ALA A 45 -19.13 14.99 -39.53
N LYS A 46 -18.70 13.73 -39.65
CA LYS A 46 -19.22 12.64 -38.79
C LYS A 46 -18.79 12.85 -37.33
N ARG A 47 -17.55 13.30 -37.12
CA ARG A 47 -17.04 13.63 -35.79
C ARG A 47 -17.78 14.82 -35.19
N GLU A 48 -17.96 15.89 -35.97
CA GLU A 48 -18.66 17.09 -35.49
C GLU A 48 -20.12 16.79 -35.13
N ALA A 49 -20.84 16.06 -35.97
CA ALA A 49 -22.21 15.64 -35.67
C ALA A 49 -22.31 14.78 -34.40
N MET A 50 -21.34 13.87 -34.17
CA MET A 50 -21.31 13.06 -32.95
C MET A 50 -21.01 13.90 -31.71
N LEU A 51 -20.09 14.88 -31.81
CA LEU A 51 -19.80 15.81 -30.73
C LEU A 51 -21.04 16.63 -30.38
N GLU A 52 -21.68 17.25 -31.38
CA GLU A 52 -22.89 18.04 -31.20
C GLU A 52 -24.01 17.23 -30.53
N LYS A 53 -24.23 16.00 -31.00
CA LYS A 53 -25.18 15.06 -30.38
C LYS A 53 -24.90 14.88 -28.89
N MET A 54 -23.67 14.54 -28.50
CA MET A 54 -23.31 14.32 -27.10
C MET A 54 -23.39 15.60 -26.26
N ARG A 55 -23.11 16.78 -26.85
CA ARG A 55 -23.30 18.06 -26.16
C ARG A 55 -24.77 18.30 -25.82
N ASN A 56 -25.67 18.00 -26.76
CA ASN A 56 -27.12 18.17 -26.59
C ASN A 56 -27.74 17.14 -25.64
N GLU A 57 -27.18 15.92 -25.59
CA GLU A 57 -27.63 14.86 -24.69
C GLU A 57 -27.14 15.05 -23.23
N PHE A 58 -26.10 15.87 -23.01
CA PHE A 58 -25.45 15.98 -21.69
C PHE A 58 -26.42 16.32 -20.55
N ALA A 59 -27.21 17.39 -20.71
CA ALA A 59 -28.13 17.87 -19.68
C ALA A 59 -29.38 16.98 -19.50
N GLN A 60 -29.55 15.96 -20.35
CA GLN A 60 -30.62 14.97 -20.19
C GLN A 60 -30.26 13.90 -19.16
N HIS A 61 -28.96 13.64 -19.00
CA HIS A 61 -28.42 12.58 -18.14
C HIS A 61 -27.64 13.11 -16.93
N TRP A 62 -27.18 14.36 -16.99
CA TRP A 62 -26.47 15.02 -15.91
C TRP A 62 -27.30 16.17 -15.33
N ARG A 63 -27.32 16.25 -14.01
CA ARG A 63 -28.00 17.32 -13.28
C ARG A 63 -27.27 17.67 -11.99
N VAL A 64 -27.61 18.80 -11.41
CA VAL A 64 -27.20 19.16 -10.06
C VAL A 64 -28.36 18.93 -9.10
N GLU A 65 -28.10 18.17 -8.04
CA GLU A 65 -29.09 17.82 -7.03
C GLU A 65 -28.43 17.97 -5.65
N ASN A 66 -28.94 18.86 -4.79
CA ASN A 66 -28.40 19.10 -3.44
C ASN A 66 -26.88 19.40 -3.40
N GLY A 67 -26.36 20.15 -4.38
CA GLY A 67 -24.92 20.43 -4.46
C GLY A 67 -24.06 19.28 -4.99
N GLU A 68 -24.68 18.22 -5.49
CA GLU A 68 -24.02 17.03 -6.06
C GLU A 68 -24.22 17.02 -7.59
N LEU A 69 -23.17 16.66 -8.33
CA LEU A 69 -23.25 16.38 -9.76
C LEU A 69 -23.69 14.92 -9.93
N VAL A 70 -24.86 14.69 -10.52
CA VAL A 70 -25.51 13.38 -10.58
C VAL A 70 -25.66 12.92 -12.02
N ASN A 71 -25.30 11.66 -12.27
CA ASN A 71 -25.57 10.97 -13.53
C ASN A 71 -26.47 9.75 -13.30
N ASP A 72 -27.40 9.50 -14.23
CA ASP A 72 -28.38 8.40 -14.14
C ASP A 72 -27.86 7.00 -14.53
N GLY A 73 -26.58 6.89 -14.90
CA GLY A 73 -25.95 5.67 -15.39
C GLY A 73 -25.87 5.55 -16.91
N THR A 74 -26.38 6.54 -17.64
CA THR A 74 -26.38 6.59 -19.11
C THR A 74 -25.94 7.94 -19.68
N GLY A 75 -25.75 8.00 -21.00
CA GLY A 75 -25.34 9.21 -21.70
C GLY A 75 -23.83 9.44 -21.78
N PRO A 76 -23.41 10.63 -22.24
CA PRO A 76 -22.00 10.99 -22.39
C PRO A 76 -21.35 11.29 -21.04
N TYR A 77 -20.01 11.30 -20.98
CA TYR A 77 -19.28 11.61 -19.75
C TYR A 77 -19.32 13.11 -19.45
N ALA A 78 -19.30 13.48 -18.16
CA ALA A 78 -19.09 14.86 -17.77
C ALA A 78 -17.62 15.23 -17.94
N THR A 79 -17.33 16.18 -18.83
CA THR A 79 -15.97 16.59 -19.18
C THR A 79 -15.76 18.07 -18.87
N THR A 80 -14.64 18.40 -18.23
CA THR A 80 -14.29 19.79 -17.91
C THR A 80 -14.00 20.60 -19.18
N ARG A 81 -14.42 21.86 -19.20
CA ARG A 81 -13.99 22.85 -20.21
C ARG A 81 -12.54 23.27 -20.00
N SER A 82 -12.11 23.34 -18.75
CA SER A 82 -10.72 23.59 -18.38
C SER A 82 -9.87 22.34 -18.61
N GLU A 83 -8.61 22.57 -18.94
CA GLU A 83 -7.59 21.56 -19.10
C GLU A 83 -6.48 21.77 -18.07
N PHE A 84 -5.82 20.68 -17.69
CA PHE A 84 -4.86 20.69 -16.59
C PHE A 84 -3.59 19.93 -16.96
N ALA A 85 -2.44 20.49 -16.62
CA ALA A 85 -1.13 19.84 -16.73
C ALA A 85 -0.84 19.02 -15.47
N ASN A 86 0.08 19.49 -14.61
CA ASN A 86 0.39 18.90 -13.32
C ASN A 86 -0.63 19.36 -12.28
N TYR A 87 -1.27 18.42 -11.57
CA TYR A 87 -2.29 18.76 -10.58
C TYR A 87 -2.43 17.74 -9.47
N GLU A 88 -3.10 18.19 -8.41
CA GLU A 88 -3.71 17.36 -7.38
C GLU A 88 -5.23 17.56 -7.45
N LEU A 89 -5.96 16.47 -7.64
CA LEU A 89 -7.42 16.44 -7.73
C LEU A 89 -7.97 15.80 -6.44
N MET A 90 -8.81 16.55 -5.74
CA MET A 90 -9.66 16.03 -4.67
C MET A 90 -11.07 15.87 -5.22
N ILE A 91 -11.67 14.71 -5.02
CA ILE A 91 -13.02 14.42 -5.50
C ILE A 91 -13.67 13.37 -4.63
N GLU A 92 -14.96 13.55 -4.34
CA GLU A 92 -15.78 12.55 -3.68
C GLU A 92 -16.78 11.94 -4.65
N TYR A 93 -17.00 10.63 -4.51
CA TYR A 93 -18.02 9.90 -5.26
C TYR A 93 -18.89 9.04 -4.34
N LYS A 94 -20.12 8.80 -4.78
CA LYS A 94 -21.07 7.87 -4.17
C LYS A 94 -21.78 7.14 -5.30
N THR A 95 -21.83 5.82 -5.21
CA THR A 95 -22.38 4.97 -6.28
C THR A 95 -23.25 3.84 -5.71
N VAL A 96 -23.93 3.14 -6.61
CA VAL A 96 -24.85 2.03 -6.33
C VAL A 96 -24.26 0.69 -6.79
N PRO A 97 -24.75 -0.45 -6.29
CA PRO A 97 -24.33 -1.76 -6.81
C PRO A 97 -24.56 -1.87 -8.32
N LYS A 98 -23.73 -2.66 -9.02
CA LYS A 98 -23.73 -2.87 -10.48
C LYS A 98 -23.35 -1.66 -11.34
N ALA A 99 -23.03 -0.52 -10.73
CA ALA A 99 -22.46 0.62 -11.44
C ALA A 99 -20.95 0.44 -11.61
N ASP A 100 -20.44 0.82 -12.78
CA ASP A 100 -19.01 0.97 -13.09
C ASP A 100 -18.78 2.45 -13.44
N SER A 101 -17.60 2.98 -13.13
CA SER A 101 -17.22 4.36 -13.50
C SER A 101 -15.71 4.50 -13.45
N GLY A 102 -15.23 5.72 -13.66
CA GLY A 102 -13.83 6.05 -13.61
C GLY A 102 -13.58 7.51 -13.90
N ILE A 103 -12.37 7.94 -13.59
CA ILE A 103 -11.90 9.30 -13.81
C ILE A 103 -10.83 9.24 -14.91
N TYR A 104 -11.09 9.96 -15.99
CA TYR A 104 -10.13 10.14 -17.07
C TYR A 104 -9.23 11.31 -16.71
N LEU A 105 -7.92 11.05 -16.74
CA LEU A 105 -6.90 12.03 -16.39
C LEU A 105 -6.32 12.58 -17.69
N ARG A 106 -6.47 13.89 -17.92
CA ARG A 106 -6.09 14.55 -19.19
C ARG A 106 -6.72 13.89 -20.42
N GLY A 107 -7.97 13.45 -20.29
CA GLY A 107 -8.70 12.75 -21.34
C GLY A 107 -8.30 11.28 -21.56
N VAL A 108 -7.43 10.71 -20.73
CA VAL A 108 -6.98 9.31 -20.81
C VAL A 108 -7.69 8.47 -19.73
N PRO A 109 -8.38 7.37 -20.09
CA PRO A 109 -9.14 6.55 -19.13
C PRO A 109 -8.22 5.81 -18.17
N GLN A 110 -8.24 6.09 -16.86
CA GLN A 110 -7.33 5.39 -15.96
C GLN A 110 -7.89 5.05 -14.58
N VAL A 111 -8.29 6.02 -13.77
CA VAL A 111 -8.63 5.75 -12.35
C VAL A 111 -9.99 5.10 -12.26
N GLN A 112 -10.00 3.79 -12.03
CA GLN A 112 -11.20 2.96 -12.13
C GLN A 112 -12.02 2.94 -10.83
N ILE A 113 -13.35 2.88 -10.96
CA ILE A 113 -14.30 2.68 -9.86
C ILE A 113 -15.12 1.42 -10.14
N TRP A 114 -14.97 0.40 -9.31
CA TRP A 114 -15.57 -0.92 -9.51
C TRP A 114 -16.84 -1.14 -8.69
N ASP A 115 -17.73 -1.99 -9.22
CA ASP A 115 -18.61 -2.79 -8.37
C ASP A 115 -17.82 -3.97 -7.79
N LEU A 116 -17.48 -3.90 -6.50
CA LEU A 116 -16.76 -4.97 -5.80
C LEU A 116 -17.51 -6.31 -5.76
N ASN A 117 -18.84 -6.30 -5.94
CA ASN A 117 -19.65 -7.51 -5.97
C ASN A 117 -19.65 -8.20 -7.34
N GLN A 118 -18.96 -7.63 -8.34
CA GLN A 118 -18.92 -8.21 -9.66
C GLN A 118 -18.22 -9.58 -9.64
N VAL A 119 -18.95 -10.61 -10.09
CA VAL A 119 -18.46 -11.98 -10.18
C VAL A 119 -17.35 -12.08 -11.22
N TYR A 120 -16.30 -12.87 -10.90
CA TYR A 120 -15.21 -13.15 -11.83
C TYR A 120 -15.73 -13.65 -13.19
N ASN A 121 -15.23 -13.03 -14.26
CA ASN A 121 -15.59 -13.40 -15.62
C ASN A 121 -14.36 -13.99 -16.33
N PRO A 122 -14.34 -15.30 -16.63
CA PRO A 122 -13.18 -15.94 -17.26
C PRO A 122 -12.90 -15.41 -18.68
N LYS A 123 -13.86 -14.74 -19.32
CA LYS A 123 -13.64 -14.08 -20.63
C LYS A 123 -12.87 -12.77 -20.50
N ASN A 124 -12.79 -12.19 -19.31
CA ASN A 124 -12.06 -10.97 -19.00
C ASN A 124 -11.17 -11.21 -17.77
N PRO A 125 -10.14 -12.07 -17.90
CA PRO A 125 -9.39 -12.57 -16.76
C PRO A 125 -8.60 -11.46 -16.02
N ASP A 126 -8.30 -10.36 -16.70
CA ASP A 126 -7.57 -9.23 -16.11
C ASP A 126 -8.48 -8.15 -15.50
N ARG A 127 -9.80 -8.40 -15.39
CA ARG A 127 -10.72 -7.59 -14.60
C ARG A 127 -10.80 -8.15 -13.18
N SER A 128 -10.27 -7.39 -12.23
CA SER A 128 -10.12 -7.81 -10.83
C SER A 128 -10.83 -6.87 -9.86
N PRO A 129 -12.17 -6.72 -9.94
CA PRO A 129 -12.93 -5.78 -9.10
C PRO A 129 -12.75 -6.05 -7.61
N HIS A 130 -12.55 -7.32 -7.22
CA HIS A 130 -12.26 -7.73 -5.84
C HIS A 130 -10.98 -7.12 -5.25
N LEU A 131 -10.09 -6.55 -6.07
CA LEU A 131 -8.88 -5.85 -5.59
C LEU A 131 -9.16 -4.41 -5.15
N GLY A 132 -10.34 -3.86 -5.45
CA GLY A 132 -10.73 -2.50 -5.07
C GLY A 132 -10.65 -1.50 -6.22
N SER A 133 -11.12 -0.28 -5.97
CA SER A 133 -11.07 0.86 -6.89
C SER A 133 -9.76 1.66 -6.77
N GLY A 134 -9.53 2.56 -7.73
CA GLY A 134 -8.43 3.53 -7.72
C GLY A 134 -7.21 3.13 -8.55
N GLY A 135 -7.16 1.91 -9.06
CA GLY A 135 -6.12 1.46 -10.00
C GLY A 135 -6.19 2.15 -11.36
N LEU A 136 -5.04 2.26 -12.03
CA LEU A 136 -4.87 2.72 -13.42
C LEU A 136 -5.21 1.58 -14.38
N PHE A 137 -6.47 1.17 -14.43
CA PHE A 137 -6.90 -0.11 -14.99
C PHE A 137 -6.44 -0.37 -16.43
N ASN A 138 -6.26 0.70 -17.23
CA ASN A 138 -5.86 0.60 -18.63
C ASN A 138 -4.35 0.49 -18.85
N ASN A 139 -3.52 0.61 -17.81
CA ASN A 139 -2.11 0.21 -17.87
C ASN A 139 -1.97 -1.28 -18.21
N THR A 140 -0.81 -1.67 -18.72
CA THR A 140 -0.52 -3.06 -19.10
C THR A 140 -0.78 -4.02 -17.94
N PRO A 141 -1.44 -5.18 -18.14
CA PRO A 141 -1.66 -6.19 -17.11
C PRO A 141 -0.39 -6.52 -16.32
N LYS A 142 -0.55 -6.78 -15.02
CA LYS A 142 0.54 -7.22 -14.14
C LYS A 142 1.70 -6.22 -14.02
N THR A 143 1.37 -4.92 -14.03
CA THR A 143 2.30 -3.82 -13.78
C THR A 143 1.90 -3.03 -12.54
N LEU A 144 2.83 -2.25 -11.99
CA LEU A 144 2.56 -1.41 -10.83
C LEU A 144 1.51 -0.35 -11.16
N GLY A 145 0.60 -0.12 -10.22
CA GLY A 145 -0.45 0.90 -10.32
C GLY A 145 -1.63 0.54 -11.19
N ARG A 146 -1.56 -0.50 -12.05
CA ARG A 146 -2.73 -0.98 -12.79
C ARG A 146 -3.85 -1.38 -11.84
N ASP A 147 -3.55 -2.31 -10.95
CA ASP A 147 -4.43 -2.74 -9.88
C ASP A 147 -4.05 -1.98 -8.60
N PRO A 148 -5.02 -1.60 -7.76
CA PRO A 148 -4.72 -0.94 -6.50
C PRO A 148 -3.98 -1.89 -5.54
N MET A 149 -3.14 -1.32 -4.68
CA MET A 149 -2.37 -2.06 -3.68
C MET A 149 -3.25 -2.71 -2.60
N MET A 150 -4.45 -2.18 -2.37
CA MET A 150 -5.40 -2.67 -1.37
C MET A 150 -6.82 -2.19 -1.67
N VAL A 151 -7.80 -2.95 -1.16
CA VAL A 151 -9.20 -2.49 -1.10
C VAL A 151 -9.30 -1.36 -0.08
N ALA A 152 -9.76 -0.20 -0.54
CA ALA A 152 -9.98 0.98 0.30
C ALA A 152 -11.39 1.56 0.14
N ASP A 153 -12.21 0.99 -0.73
CA ASP A 153 -13.60 1.34 -0.95
C ASP A 153 -14.44 1.22 0.34
N LYS A 154 -15.45 2.09 0.44
CA LYS A 154 -16.55 1.97 1.39
C LYS A 154 -17.77 1.32 0.71
N ASP A 155 -18.70 0.86 1.53
CA ASP A 155 -19.96 0.27 1.06
C ASP A 155 -20.74 1.21 0.13
N PHE A 156 -21.52 0.61 -0.77
CA PHE A 156 -22.41 1.34 -1.67
C PHE A 156 -23.35 2.28 -0.90
N GLY A 157 -23.60 3.46 -1.48
CA GLY A 157 -24.34 4.53 -0.81
C GLY A 157 -23.53 5.38 0.17
N GLN A 158 -22.28 5.02 0.49
CA GLN A 158 -21.38 5.88 1.25
C GLN A 158 -20.49 6.73 0.33
N TRP A 159 -20.06 7.89 0.85
CA TRP A 159 -19.11 8.76 0.15
C TRP A 159 -17.68 8.24 0.27
N ASN A 160 -17.10 7.93 -0.88
CA ASN A 160 -15.69 7.63 -1.07
C ASN A 160 -14.95 8.92 -1.46
N SER A 161 -13.69 9.05 -1.05
CA SER A 161 -12.86 10.22 -1.36
C SER A 161 -11.57 9.81 -2.04
N PHE A 162 -11.30 10.40 -3.20
CA PHE A 162 -10.03 10.32 -3.89
C PHE A 162 -9.20 11.59 -3.67
N VAL A 163 -7.89 11.39 -3.48
CA VAL A 163 -6.86 12.38 -3.77
C VAL A 163 -5.96 11.80 -4.86
N ILE A 164 -5.95 12.43 -6.02
CA ILE A 164 -5.19 11.98 -7.20
C ILE A 164 -4.15 13.04 -7.53
N LYS A 165 -2.87 12.70 -7.39
CA LYS A 165 -1.76 13.56 -7.82
C LYS A 165 -1.25 13.06 -9.16
N HIS A 166 -1.25 13.91 -10.17
CA HIS A 166 -0.80 13.60 -11.53
C HIS A 166 0.30 14.60 -11.94
N VAL A 167 1.54 14.12 -12.05
CA VAL A 167 2.72 14.94 -12.32
C VAL A 167 3.58 14.28 -13.40
N GLY A 168 3.81 14.99 -14.51
CA GLY A 168 4.33 14.37 -15.73
C GLY A 168 3.43 13.21 -16.14
N ASP A 169 4.01 12.01 -16.26
CA ASP A 169 3.30 10.75 -16.52
C ASP A 169 3.05 9.92 -15.28
N ARG A 170 3.37 10.43 -14.08
CA ARG A 170 3.23 9.67 -12.84
C ARG A 170 1.97 10.03 -12.08
N VAL A 171 1.30 9.00 -11.58
CA VAL A 171 0.05 9.12 -10.84
C VAL A 171 0.17 8.46 -9.48
N TRP A 172 -0.31 9.18 -8.47
CA TRP A 172 -0.57 8.69 -7.13
C TRP A 172 -2.06 8.76 -6.87
N VAL A 173 -2.62 7.69 -6.30
CA VAL A 173 -4.03 7.65 -5.92
C VAL A 173 -4.14 7.27 -4.46
N THR A 174 -4.76 8.14 -3.67
CA THR A 174 -5.23 7.84 -2.32
C THR A 174 -6.74 7.70 -2.35
N LEU A 175 -7.26 6.58 -1.84
CA LEU A 175 -8.70 6.32 -1.67
C LEU A 175 -9.00 6.20 -0.18
N ASN A 176 -9.93 7.01 0.32
CA ASN A 176 -10.35 7.03 1.73
C ASN A 176 -9.18 7.09 2.73
N GLY A 177 -8.16 7.90 2.41
CA GLY A 177 -6.97 8.08 3.24
C GLY A 177 -5.93 6.96 3.13
N LYS A 178 -6.14 5.95 2.28
CA LYS A 178 -5.17 4.88 2.01
C LYS A 178 -4.54 5.07 0.63
N GLN A 179 -3.22 5.05 0.56
CA GLN A 179 -2.50 5.06 -0.72
C GLN A 179 -2.74 3.74 -1.46
N VAL A 180 -3.39 3.80 -2.63
CA VAL A 180 -3.72 2.61 -3.44
C VAL A 180 -2.89 2.52 -4.72
N VAL A 181 -2.34 3.62 -5.24
CA VAL A 181 -1.37 3.63 -6.36
C VAL A 181 -0.21 4.54 -5.98
N GLU A 182 1.03 4.04 -5.98
CA GLU A 182 2.21 4.80 -5.55
C GLU A 182 3.10 5.18 -6.74
N GLY A 183 2.91 6.37 -7.29
CA GLY A 183 3.79 6.97 -8.30
C GLY A 183 4.00 6.13 -9.56
N ALA A 184 2.97 5.40 -9.97
CA ALA A 184 3.01 4.55 -11.15
C ALA A 184 3.04 5.40 -12.41
N VAL A 185 3.78 4.93 -13.43
CA VAL A 185 3.76 5.54 -14.76
C VAL A 185 2.43 5.17 -15.42
N MET A 186 1.68 6.20 -15.81
CA MET A 186 0.40 6.08 -16.49
C MET A 186 0.65 5.94 -17.99
N GLU A 187 0.11 4.88 -18.60
CA GLU A 187 0.26 4.63 -20.03
C GLU A 187 -0.78 5.41 -20.82
N ASN A 188 -0.41 5.85 -22.03
CA ASN A 188 -1.36 6.44 -22.96
C ASN A 188 -2.25 5.34 -23.57
N PHE A 189 -3.50 5.27 -23.11
CA PHE A 189 -4.47 4.29 -23.58
C PHE A 189 -4.77 4.41 -25.08
N TRP A 190 -4.75 5.63 -25.61
CA TRP A 190 -5.11 5.89 -27.01
C TRP A 190 -4.00 5.45 -27.96
N ASP A 191 -2.74 5.63 -27.55
CA ASP A 191 -1.55 5.14 -28.24
C ASP A 191 -0.43 4.86 -27.23
N ARG A 192 -0.14 3.59 -26.94
CA ARG A 192 0.87 3.19 -25.94
C ARG A 192 2.31 3.52 -26.36
N GLY A 193 2.55 3.86 -27.63
CA GLY A 193 3.86 4.25 -28.13
C GLY A 193 4.20 5.73 -27.89
N GLU A 194 3.21 6.53 -27.50
CA GLU A 194 3.32 7.98 -27.37
C GLU A 194 3.25 8.43 -25.90
N GLU A 195 3.78 9.62 -25.64
CA GLU A 195 3.65 10.28 -24.33
C GLU A 195 2.18 10.60 -24.01
N LEU A 196 1.90 10.85 -22.74
CA LEU A 196 0.59 11.36 -22.35
C LEU A 196 0.39 12.80 -22.85
N PRO A 197 -0.86 13.22 -23.10
CA PRO A 197 -1.15 14.63 -23.32
C PRO A 197 -0.57 15.48 -22.18
N ALA A 198 0.22 16.51 -22.52
CA ALA A 198 0.83 17.42 -21.54
C ALA A 198 -0.23 18.20 -20.75
N VAL A 199 -1.37 18.48 -21.38
CA VAL A 199 -2.59 19.06 -20.80
C VAL A 199 -3.80 18.29 -21.29
N GLY A 200 -4.87 18.28 -20.50
CA GLY A 200 -6.17 17.79 -20.96
C GLY A 200 -7.24 17.90 -19.89
N PRO A 201 -8.49 17.53 -20.20
CA PRO A 201 -9.60 17.67 -19.28
C PRO A 201 -9.63 16.54 -18.22
N ILE A 202 -10.43 16.77 -17.17
CA ILE A 202 -10.93 15.70 -16.31
C ILE A 202 -12.26 15.21 -16.89
N MET A 203 -12.46 13.89 -16.98
CA MET A 203 -13.73 13.32 -17.43
C MET A 203 -14.25 12.31 -16.41
N LEU A 204 -15.54 12.40 -16.07
CA LEU A 204 -16.23 11.51 -15.15
C LEU A 204 -17.07 10.53 -15.96
N GLN A 205 -16.64 9.28 -15.98
CA GLN A 205 -17.27 8.24 -16.79
C GLN A 205 -18.66 7.88 -16.30
N THR A 206 -19.53 7.56 -17.24
CA THR A 206 -20.84 6.97 -16.99
C THR A 206 -20.86 5.52 -17.45
N HIS A 207 -21.25 4.57 -16.57
CA HIS A 207 -21.43 3.18 -16.98
C HIS A 207 -22.38 2.37 -16.06
N GLY A 208 -23.68 2.34 -16.39
CA GLY A 208 -24.59 1.26 -15.97
C GLY A 208 -25.35 1.45 -14.65
N GLY A 209 -25.10 2.52 -13.90
CA GLY A 209 -25.88 2.87 -12.71
C GLY A 209 -25.60 4.28 -12.20
N GLU A 210 -26.44 4.77 -11.29
CA GLU A 210 -26.33 6.14 -10.76
C GLU A 210 -24.99 6.34 -10.05
N ILE A 211 -24.32 7.44 -10.39
CA ILE A 211 -23.14 7.93 -9.68
C ILE A 211 -23.28 9.41 -9.37
N ARG A 212 -22.82 9.78 -8.19
CA ARG A 212 -22.89 11.14 -7.66
C ARG A 212 -21.50 11.62 -7.30
N TRP A 213 -21.23 12.89 -7.57
CA TRP A 213 -19.94 13.52 -7.33
C TRP A 213 -20.13 14.82 -6.56
N ARG A 214 -19.16 15.14 -5.69
CA ARG A 214 -19.10 16.44 -5.01
C ARG A 214 -17.67 16.76 -4.61
N ASN A 215 -17.48 17.97 -4.07
CA ASN A 215 -16.18 18.43 -3.56
C ASN A 215 -15.07 18.24 -4.61
N ILE A 216 -15.36 18.63 -5.86
CA ILE A 216 -14.43 18.46 -6.98
C ILE A 216 -13.50 19.66 -7.01
N PHE A 217 -12.31 19.48 -6.45
CA PHE A 217 -11.33 20.54 -6.27
C PHE A 217 -10.00 20.19 -6.94
N ILE A 218 -9.36 21.19 -7.53
CA ILE A 218 -8.06 21.02 -8.16
C ILE A 218 -7.05 22.02 -7.60
N ARG A 219 -5.83 21.54 -7.36
CA ARG A 219 -4.65 22.37 -7.13
C ARG A 219 -3.69 22.13 -8.26
N GLN A 220 -3.43 23.16 -9.06
CA GLN A 220 -2.37 23.08 -10.06
C GLN A 220 -1.01 23.03 -9.36
N ILE A 221 -0.15 22.12 -9.82
CA ILE A 221 1.19 21.91 -9.26
C ILE A 221 2.18 22.72 -10.10
N PRO A 222 2.87 23.71 -9.52
CA PRO A 222 3.87 24.49 -10.25
C PRO A 222 5.02 23.62 -10.73
N GLU A 223 5.68 24.02 -11.81
CA GLU A 223 6.78 23.26 -12.43
C GLU A 223 7.93 22.96 -11.46
N SER A 224 8.21 23.87 -10.52
CA SER A 224 9.24 23.66 -9.50
C SER A 224 8.90 22.56 -8.49
N GLU A 225 7.61 22.37 -8.16
CA GLU A 225 7.12 21.27 -7.33
C GLU A 225 7.05 19.97 -8.15
N ALA A 226 6.65 20.06 -9.42
CA ALA A 226 6.65 18.94 -10.35
C ALA A 226 8.05 18.36 -10.53
N THR A 227 9.05 19.21 -10.81
CA THR A 227 10.46 18.84 -10.92
C THR A 227 10.97 18.14 -9.66
N LYS A 228 10.67 18.66 -8.47
CA LYS A 228 11.04 18.00 -7.20
C LYS A 228 10.39 16.64 -7.03
N THR A 229 9.11 16.53 -7.42
CA THR A 229 8.41 15.24 -7.39
C THR A 229 9.12 14.26 -8.34
N LEU A 230 9.42 14.70 -9.57
CA LEU A 230 10.09 13.92 -10.65
C LEU A 230 11.58 13.66 -10.44
N ALA A 231 12.21 14.31 -9.46
CA ALA A 231 13.60 14.03 -9.10
C ALA A 231 13.80 12.61 -8.56
N SER A 232 12.80 12.06 -7.85
CA SER A 232 12.78 10.64 -7.49
C SER A 232 12.37 9.83 -8.72
N PRO A 233 13.14 8.81 -9.14
CA PRO A 233 12.84 8.05 -10.33
C PRO A 233 11.58 7.18 -10.14
N ALA A 234 10.91 6.84 -11.24
CA ALA A 234 9.74 5.97 -11.20
C ALA A 234 10.08 4.58 -10.65
N ILE A 235 9.12 3.96 -9.96
CA ILE A 235 9.31 2.60 -9.45
C ILE A 235 9.33 1.65 -10.66
N PRO A 236 10.40 0.87 -10.87
CA PRO A 236 10.41 -0.08 -11.98
C PRO A 236 9.35 -1.15 -11.75
N ASN A 237 8.73 -1.65 -12.83
CA ASN A 237 7.86 -2.81 -12.75
C ASN A 237 8.64 -4.04 -12.26
N PRO A 238 8.04 -4.90 -11.42
CA PRO A 238 8.69 -6.15 -11.02
C PRO A 238 8.85 -7.08 -12.22
N THR A 239 9.93 -7.85 -12.21
CA THR A 239 10.18 -8.93 -13.17
C THR A 239 9.08 -9.99 -13.07
N PHE A 240 8.67 -10.31 -11.84
CA PHE A 240 7.52 -11.16 -11.58
C PHE A 240 6.53 -10.46 -10.64
N TYR A 241 5.34 -10.20 -11.15
CA TYR A 241 4.25 -9.51 -10.46
C TYR A 241 3.27 -10.51 -9.85
N ASN A 242 2.81 -10.25 -8.62
CA ASN A 242 1.89 -11.08 -7.83
C ASN A 242 2.16 -12.59 -7.93
N VAL A 243 3.40 -13.00 -7.68
CA VAL A 243 3.75 -14.42 -7.62
C VAL A 243 3.14 -15.01 -6.35
N SER A 244 2.29 -16.02 -6.50
CA SER A 244 1.74 -16.76 -5.36
C SER A 244 2.80 -17.66 -4.75
N TYR A 245 2.98 -17.57 -3.43
CA TYR A 245 3.86 -18.44 -2.64
C TYR A 245 3.08 -19.44 -1.76
N GLY A 246 1.75 -19.39 -1.83
CA GLY A 246 0.84 -20.28 -1.09
C GLY A 246 -0.63 -20.08 -1.52
N PRO A 247 -1.54 -20.91 -1.02
CA PRO A 247 -2.92 -20.98 -1.49
C PRO A 247 -3.79 -19.78 -1.11
N HIS A 248 -3.41 -18.99 -0.10
CA HIS A 248 -4.23 -17.87 0.34
C HIS A 248 -4.08 -16.67 -0.61
N PRO A 249 -5.16 -15.90 -0.92
CA PRO A 249 -5.09 -14.77 -1.87
C PRO A 249 -4.10 -13.66 -1.49
N LYS A 250 -3.74 -13.53 -0.21
CA LYS A 250 -2.71 -12.61 0.29
C LYS A 250 -1.28 -13.15 0.23
N GLN A 251 -1.10 -14.43 -0.07
CA GLN A 251 0.22 -15.04 -0.17
C GLN A 251 0.85 -14.74 -1.53
N LEU A 252 1.12 -13.46 -1.78
CA LEU A 252 1.63 -12.91 -3.02
C LEU A 252 2.94 -12.16 -2.78
N LEU A 253 3.83 -12.15 -3.76
CA LEU A 253 5.03 -11.30 -3.74
C LEU A 253 5.28 -10.61 -5.07
N HIS A 254 6.02 -9.51 -5.02
CA HIS A 254 6.67 -8.92 -6.18
C HIS A 254 8.15 -9.30 -6.14
N PHE A 255 8.70 -9.69 -7.29
CA PHE A 255 10.12 -9.97 -7.43
C PHE A 255 10.74 -9.08 -8.51
N TRP A 256 11.77 -8.32 -8.13
CA TRP A 256 12.63 -7.57 -9.04
C TRP A 256 13.97 -8.29 -9.15
N LYS A 257 14.28 -8.78 -10.35
CA LYS A 257 15.55 -9.43 -10.64
C LYS A 257 16.60 -8.36 -10.96
N ALA A 258 17.69 -8.33 -10.20
CA ALA A 258 18.84 -7.52 -10.57
C ALA A 258 19.58 -8.15 -11.78
N PRO A 259 20.04 -7.35 -12.77
CA PRO A 259 20.82 -7.86 -13.89
C PRO A 259 22.14 -8.46 -13.41
N SER A 260 22.39 -9.75 -13.70
CA SER A 260 23.63 -10.44 -13.37
C SER A 260 23.74 -11.79 -14.07
N GLU A 261 24.97 -12.15 -14.48
CA GLU A 261 25.33 -13.48 -14.98
C GLU A 261 25.51 -14.51 -13.85
N LYS A 262 25.72 -14.05 -12.61
CA LYS A 262 25.90 -14.90 -11.42
C LYS A 262 24.70 -14.78 -10.47
N PRO A 263 24.44 -15.79 -9.61
CA PRO A 263 23.38 -15.71 -8.61
C PRO A 263 23.50 -14.47 -7.73
N THR A 264 22.43 -13.68 -7.68
CA THR A 264 22.39 -12.40 -6.95
C THR A 264 21.98 -12.61 -5.49
N PRO A 265 22.52 -11.83 -4.54
CA PRO A 265 21.96 -11.77 -3.19
C PRO A 265 20.53 -11.19 -3.23
N VAL A 266 19.74 -11.44 -2.18
CA VAL A 266 18.33 -11.01 -2.12
C VAL A 266 18.04 -10.16 -0.89
N LEU A 267 17.41 -9.01 -1.14
CA LEU A 267 16.66 -8.29 -0.11
C LEU A 267 15.24 -8.87 -0.02
N PHE A 268 14.93 -9.52 1.09
CA PHE A 268 13.60 -10.00 1.43
C PHE A 268 12.88 -8.94 2.26
N PHE A 269 11.92 -8.24 1.65
CA PHE A 269 11.26 -7.10 2.25
C PHE A 269 9.87 -7.45 2.77
N VAL A 270 9.62 -7.16 4.04
CA VAL A 270 8.34 -7.33 4.73
C VAL A 270 7.81 -5.94 5.10
N HIS A 271 6.68 -5.55 4.51
CA HIS A 271 6.14 -4.22 4.77
C HIS A 271 5.55 -4.08 6.18
N GLY A 272 5.51 -2.84 6.68
CA GLY A 272 4.86 -2.47 7.93
C GLY A 272 3.33 -2.37 7.81
N GLY A 273 2.69 -1.66 8.75
CA GLY A 273 1.23 -1.48 8.76
C GLY A 273 0.51 -2.20 9.90
N GLY A 274 1.24 -2.55 10.95
CA GLY A 274 0.68 -3.14 12.17
C GLY A 274 0.08 -4.54 11.97
N TRP A 275 0.41 -5.22 10.87
CA TRP A 275 -0.30 -6.40 10.37
C TRP A 275 -1.80 -6.18 10.07
N MET A 276 -2.21 -4.92 9.88
CA MET A 276 -3.60 -4.52 9.63
C MET A 276 -3.78 -3.87 8.25
N ASN A 277 -2.70 -3.31 7.70
CA ASN A 277 -2.68 -2.62 6.41
C ASN A 277 -1.27 -2.68 5.79
N GLY A 278 -1.08 -1.92 4.71
CA GLY A 278 0.17 -1.80 3.99
C GLY A 278 0.09 -2.52 2.65
N GLY A 279 1.26 -2.68 2.02
CA GLY A 279 1.40 -3.51 0.84
C GLY A 279 2.85 -3.57 0.38
N ARG A 280 3.10 -4.35 -0.66
CA ARG A 280 4.44 -4.71 -1.18
C ARG A 280 5.36 -3.55 -1.58
N LEU A 281 4.89 -2.30 -1.63
CA LEU A 281 5.72 -1.12 -1.87
C LEU A 281 5.92 -0.23 -0.63
N SER A 282 5.10 -0.42 0.41
CA SER A 282 5.10 0.43 1.61
C SER A 282 6.44 0.35 2.35
N GLY A 283 7.22 1.43 2.28
CA GLY A 283 8.55 1.53 2.90
C GLY A 283 9.73 1.05 2.04
N LEU A 284 9.47 0.45 0.87
CA LEU A 284 10.52 -0.08 -0.02
C LEU A 284 11.00 0.92 -1.07
N THR A 285 10.11 1.81 -1.52
CA THR A 285 10.31 2.63 -2.74
C THR A 285 11.59 3.47 -2.71
N ALA A 286 11.97 3.98 -1.54
CA ALA A 286 13.14 4.84 -1.37
C ALA A 286 14.48 4.12 -1.56
N MET A 287 14.53 2.79 -1.43
CA MET A 287 15.77 2.01 -1.54
C MET A 287 15.79 1.06 -2.73
N LEU A 288 14.63 0.70 -3.30
CA LEU A 288 14.50 -0.33 -4.34
C LEU A 288 15.46 -0.15 -5.52
N GLN A 289 15.56 1.06 -6.07
CA GLN A 289 16.43 1.28 -7.22
C GLN A 289 17.91 1.16 -6.86
N ASP A 290 18.32 1.65 -5.70
CA ASP A 290 19.71 1.63 -5.26
C ASP A 290 20.17 0.18 -5.05
N VAL A 291 19.34 -0.66 -4.42
CA VAL A 291 19.67 -2.08 -4.23
C VAL A 291 19.71 -2.85 -5.55
N LEU A 292 18.79 -2.58 -6.47
CA LEU A 292 18.81 -3.22 -7.79
C LEU A 292 20.06 -2.82 -8.60
N LYS A 293 20.45 -1.54 -8.56
CA LYS A 293 21.68 -1.04 -9.21
C LYS A 293 22.94 -1.64 -8.60
N ALA A 294 22.91 -1.97 -7.31
CA ALA A 294 23.99 -2.64 -6.61
C ALA A 294 24.09 -4.16 -6.93
N GLY A 295 23.19 -4.71 -7.75
CA GLY A 295 23.18 -6.13 -8.10
C GLY A 295 22.43 -7.02 -7.11
N ILE A 296 21.57 -6.45 -6.26
CA ILE A 296 20.76 -7.17 -5.27
C ILE A 296 19.33 -7.32 -5.81
N SER A 297 18.85 -8.55 -5.95
CA SER A 297 17.45 -8.80 -6.29
C SER A 297 16.54 -8.53 -5.10
N VAL A 298 15.28 -8.16 -5.34
CA VAL A 298 14.34 -7.82 -4.26
C VAL A 298 13.09 -8.68 -4.34
N ALA A 299 12.74 -9.33 -3.23
CA ALA A 299 11.46 -10.00 -3.03
C ALA A 299 10.67 -9.24 -1.98
N SER A 300 9.55 -8.62 -2.35
CA SER A 300 8.67 -7.91 -1.41
C SER A 300 7.34 -8.62 -1.28
N ILE A 301 7.00 -9.03 -0.06
CA ILE A 301 5.89 -9.93 0.21
C ILE A 301 4.65 -9.17 0.67
N GLU A 302 3.49 -9.69 0.31
CA GLU A 302 2.23 -9.49 1.02
C GLU A 302 2.04 -10.63 2.01
N TYR A 303 1.21 -10.45 3.02
CA TYR A 303 0.87 -11.49 4.00
C TYR A 303 -0.56 -11.29 4.51
N ARG A 304 -1.14 -12.33 5.14
CA ARG A 304 -2.45 -12.18 5.79
C ARG A 304 -2.41 -11.14 6.89
N PHE A 305 -3.35 -10.20 6.85
CA PHE A 305 -3.58 -9.28 7.96
C PHE A 305 -4.32 -10.00 9.09
N ILE A 306 -4.23 -9.42 10.28
CA ILE A 306 -4.87 -9.96 11.50
C ILE A 306 -6.36 -10.27 11.31
N PRO A 307 -7.19 -9.43 10.65
CA PRO A 307 -8.59 -9.78 10.41
C PRO A 307 -8.76 -11.03 9.53
N GLU A 308 -7.91 -11.20 8.51
CA GLU A 308 -7.93 -12.34 7.60
C GLU A 308 -7.45 -13.60 8.29
N ALA A 309 -6.33 -13.52 9.03
CA ALA A 309 -5.84 -14.62 9.87
C ALA A 309 -6.88 -15.04 10.93
N THR A 310 -7.60 -14.08 11.52
CA THR A 310 -8.69 -14.36 12.47
C THR A 310 -9.86 -15.05 11.78
N ALA A 311 -10.27 -14.59 10.60
CA ALA A 311 -11.33 -15.20 9.80
C ALA A 311 -10.97 -16.64 9.36
N ASP A 312 -9.69 -16.89 9.09
CA ASP A 312 -9.13 -18.22 8.82
C ASP A 312 -9.03 -19.12 10.07
N GLY A 313 -9.40 -18.61 11.26
CA GLY A 313 -9.35 -19.36 12.51
C GLY A 313 -7.96 -19.53 13.11
N LEU A 314 -6.97 -18.73 12.71
CA LEU A 314 -5.63 -18.77 13.26
C LEU A 314 -5.58 -18.14 14.66
N VAL A 315 -5.03 -18.89 15.61
CA VAL A 315 -4.87 -18.47 17.01
C VAL A 315 -3.42 -18.70 17.46
N PRO A 316 -2.71 -17.67 17.94
CA PRO A 316 -3.13 -16.27 17.94
C PRO A 316 -3.14 -15.70 16.52
N PRO A 317 -3.87 -14.59 16.25
CA PRO A 317 -3.95 -14.02 14.91
C PRO A 317 -2.59 -13.68 14.26
N VAL A 318 -1.60 -13.24 15.04
CA VAL A 318 -0.23 -12.94 14.54
C VAL A 318 0.49 -14.14 13.93
N LYS A 319 0.03 -15.37 14.21
CA LYS A 319 0.52 -16.57 13.53
C LYS A 319 0.40 -16.46 12.01
N GLY A 320 -0.68 -15.87 11.51
CA GLY A 320 -0.93 -15.69 10.07
C GLY A 320 0.21 -14.95 9.37
N PRO A 321 0.42 -13.65 9.64
CA PRO A 321 1.46 -12.87 8.97
C PRO A 321 2.88 -13.43 9.15
N LEU A 322 3.23 -13.94 10.34
CA LEU A 322 4.57 -14.45 10.62
C LEU A 322 4.86 -15.74 9.86
N THR A 323 3.94 -16.70 9.88
CA THR A 323 4.11 -17.96 9.13
C THR A 323 3.99 -17.76 7.61
N ASP A 324 3.20 -16.78 7.16
CA ASP A 324 3.18 -16.37 5.75
C ASP A 324 4.54 -15.80 5.30
N ALA A 325 5.19 -14.99 6.13
CA ALA A 325 6.53 -14.47 5.84
C ALA A 325 7.60 -15.58 5.82
N ALA A 326 7.55 -16.53 6.77
CA ALA A 326 8.43 -17.70 6.75
C ALA A 326 8.23 -18.53 5.47
N ARG A 327 6.97 -18.79 5.10
CA ARG A 327 6.62 -19.51 3.87
C ARG A 327 7.12 -18.80 2.62
N ALA A 328 6.98 -17.48 2.57
CA ALA A 328 7.45 -16.68 1.44
C ALA A 328 8.98 -16.72 1.32
N LEU A 329 9.72 -16.69 2.44
CA LEU A 329 11.18 -16.82 2.45
C LEU A 329 11.63 -18.17 1.90
N GLN A 330 11.00 -19.26 2.36
CA GLN A 330 11.24 -20.60 1.83
C GLN A 330 10.93 -20.69 0.33
N PHE A 331 9.80 -20.10 -0.09
CA PHE A 331 9.42 -20.05 -1.51
C PHE A 331 10.45 -19.32 -2.35
N VAL A 332 10.90 -18.14 -1.92
CA VAL A 332 11.98 -17.39 -2.60
C VAL A 332 13.23 -18.26 -2.72
N ARG A 333 13.66 -18.93 -1.63
CA ARG A 333 14.82 -19.85 -1.67
C ARG A 333 14.64 -21.00 -2.66
N SER A 334 13.44 -21.57 -2.74
CA SER A 334 13.13 -22.66 -3.69
C SER A 334 13.24 -22.22 -5.15
N LYS A 335 13.18 -20.91 -5.42
CA LYS A 335 13.32 -20.31 -6.75
C LYS A 335 14.75 -19.97 -7.13
N SER A 336 15.75 -20.39 -6.35
CA SER A 336 17.15 -19.98 -6.52
C SER A 336 17.67 -20.09 -7.94
N ASN A 337 17.46 -21.25 -8.55
CA ASN A 337 17.94 -21.55 -9.90
C ASN A 337 17.12 -20.78 -10.97
N GLU A 338 15.79 -20.78 -10.85
CA GLU A 338 14.89 -20.13 -11.80
C GLU A 338 15.11 -18.61 -11.83
N TRP A 339 15.29 -18.00 -10.66
CA TRP A 339 15.38 -16.54 -10.52
C TRP A 339 16.82 -16.02 -10.51
N ASN A 340 17.81 -16.91 -10.63
CA ASN A 340 19.25 -16.59 -10.55
C ASN A 340 19.61 -15.83 -9.26
N ILE A 341 19.24 -16.41 -8.13
CA ILE A 341 19.52 -15.85 -6.80
C ILE A 341 20.36 -16.82 -5.97
N ASP A 342 21.26 -16.25 -5.17
CA ASP A 342 22.05 -16.96 -4.19
C ASP A 342 21.22 -17.16 -2.93
N LYS A 343 20.74 -18.38 -2.73
CA LYS A 343 19.93 -18.70 -1.55
C LYS A 343 20.70 -18.59 -0.24
N SER A 344 22.04 -18.56 -0.22
CA SER A 344 22.79 -18.36 1.02
C SER A 344 22.85 -16.89 1.46
N ARG A 345 22.61 -15.94 0.55
CA ARG A 345 22.74 -14.49 0.80
C ARG A 345 21.40 -13.78 0.70
N ILE A 346 20.55 -14.02 1.70
CA ILE A 346 19.24 -13.37 1.85
C ILE A 346 19.21 -12.58 3.16
N ALA A 347 18.97 -11.28 3.07
CA ALA A 347 18.76 -10.42 4.24
C ALA A 347 17.30 -9.97 4.31
N ALA A 348 16.73 -9.94 5.52
CA ALA A 348 15.37 -9.43 5.71
C ALA A 348 15.37 -7.96 6.13
N SER A 349 14.36 -7.22 5.68
CA SER A 349 14.16 -5.84 6.08
C SER A 349 12.68 -5.47 6.11
N GLY A 350 12.37 -4.39 6.80
CA GLY A 350 11.01 -3.89 6.98
C GLY A 350 10.96 -2.76 8.00
N GLY A 351 9.80 -2.11 8.09
CA GLY A 351 9.51 -1.11 9.11
C GLY A 351 8.37 -1.56 10.03
N SER A 352 8.39 -1.14 11.31
CA SER A 352 7.29 -1.39 12.26
C SER A 352 6.93 -2.89 12.37
N ALA A 353 5.69 -3.31 12.09
CA ALA A 353 5.31 -4.73 12.06
C ALA A 353 6.15 -5.59 11.10
N GLY A 354 6.60 -5.03 9.98
CA GLY A 354 7.52 -5.68 9.06
C GLY A 354 8.90 -5.87 9.67
N ALA A 355 9.38 -4.88 10.42
CA ALA A 355 10.60 -4.98 11.20
C ALA A 355 10.51 -6.05 12.29
N CYS A 356 9.40 -6.11 13.04
CA CYS A 356 9.15 -7.17 14.01
C CYS A 356 9.17 -8.56 13.33
N THR A 357 8.55 -8.68 12.16
CA THR A 357 8.51 -9.94 11.40
C THR A 357 9.89 -10.34 10.86
N SER A 358 10.68 -9.39 10.35
CA SER A 358 12.06 -9.65 9.91
C SER A 358 12.98 -10.08 11.05
N LEU A 359 12.85 -9.45 12.24
CA LEU A 359 13.61 -9.86 13.42
C LEU A 359 13.14 -11.21 13.96
N TRP A 360 11.84 -11.48 13.93
CA TRP A 360 11.32 -12.81 14.27
C TRP A 360 11.92 -13.87 13.34
N LEU A 361 11.94 -13.66 12.02
CA LEU A 361 12.62 -14.58 11.09
C LEU A 361 14.13 -14.71 11.36
N ALA A 362 14.79 -13.62 11.77
CA ALA A 362 16.21 -13.64 12.07
C ALA A 362 16.54 -14.51 13.28
N PHE A 363 15.74 -14.43 14.34
CA PHE A 363 16.00 -15.10 15.62
C PHE A 363 15.28 -16.43 15.78
N HIS A 364 14.22 -16.68 15.01
CA HIS A 364 13.48 -17.93 15.13
C HIS A 364 14.34 -19.13 14.68
N PRO A 365 14.26 -20.27 15.40
CA PRO A 365 14.87 -21.52 14.95
C PRO A 365 14.52 -21.86 13.50
N ASP A 366 15.45 -22.49 12.78
CA ASP A 366 15.23 -22.87 11.39
C ASP A 366 13.97 -23.75 11.25
N MET A 367 13.08 -23.37 10.32
CA MET A 367 11.83 -24.08 10.06
C MET A 367 11.92 -25.03 8.87
N ALA A 368 13.12 -25.28 8.33
CA ALA A 368 13.31 -26.29 7.31
C ALA A 368 12.81 -27.67 7.81
N ASP A 369 11.99 -28.33 7.01
CA ASP A 369 11.65 -29.74 7.17
C ASP A 369 12.23 -30.54 6.00
N PRO A 370 13.45 -31.09 6.13
CA PRO A 370 14.09 -31.86 5.06
C PRO A 370 13.30 -33.10 4.62
N LYS A 371 12.35 -33.57 5.43
CA LYS A 371 11.52 -34.75 5.17
C LYS A 371 10.14 -34.41 4.61
N SER A 372 9.79 -33.13 4.50
CA SER A 372 8.50 -32.70 3.96
C SER A 372 8.32 -33.16 2.52
N GLU A 373 7.10 -33.55 2.14
CA GLU A 373 6.74 -33.79 0.73
C GLU A 373 6.65 -32.49 -0.08
N ASP A 374 6.45 -31.35 0.60
CA ASP A 374 6.48 -30.05 -0.02
C ASP A 374 7.94 -29.56 -0.17
N PRO A 375 8.47 -29.46 -1.40
CA PRO A 375 9.86 -29.06 -1.61
C PRO A 375 10.16 -27.65 -1.12
N VAL A 376 9.16 -26.76 -1.03
CA VAL A 376 9.35 -25.42 -0.48
C VAL A 376 9.61 -25.49 1.02
N ALA A 377 8.88 -26.33 1.75
CA ALA A 377 9.06 -26.49 3.20
C ALA A 377 10.42 -27.09 3.59
N ARG A 378 11.15 -27.69 2.64
CA ARG A 378 12.54 -28.18 2.84
C ARG A 378 13.57 -27.06 2.87
N GLU A 379 13.25 -25.87 2.36
CA GLU A 379 14.16 -24.74 2.35
C GLU A 379 14.27 -24.09 3.73
N SER A 380 15.45 -23.58 4.06
CA SER A 380 15.74 -22.93 5.35
C SER A 380 15.03 -21.58 5.49
N THR A 381 14.70 -21.19 6.72
CA THR A 381 14.26 -19.83 7.06
C THR A 381 15.37 -18.97 7.64
N ARG A 382 16.60 -19.49 7.78
CA ARG A 382 17.73 -18.70 8.31
C ARG A 382 18.10 -17.56 7.36
N LEU A 383 18.46 -16.42 7.93
CA LEU A 383 18.86 -15.22 7.19
C LEU A 383 20.36 -14.98 7.30
N LEU A 384 20.92 -14.25 6.33
CA LEU A 384 22.28 -13.73 6.42
C LEU A 384 22.38 -12.62 7.48
N CYS A 385 21.39 -11.73 7.50
CA CYS A 385 21.23 -10.65 8.48
C CYS A 385 19.80 -10.09 8.43
N ALA A 386 19.43 -9.26 9.40
CA ALA A 386 18.22 -8.42 9.31
C ALA A 386 18.54 -6.96 9.62
N ALA A 387 18.00 -6.04 8.83
CA ALA A 387 18.19 -4.61 9.02
C ALA A 387 16.84 -3.90 8.96
N VAL A 388 16.45 -3.23 10.04
CA VAL A 388 15.05 -2.82 10.22
C VAL A 388 14.91 -1.42 10.81
N THR A 389 13.76 -0.78 10.55
CA THR A 389 13.45 0.57 11.06
C THR A 389 12.26 0.55 12.01
N GLY A 390 12.39 1.20 13.17
CA GLY A 390 11.31 1.41 14.14
C GLY A 390 10.68 0.11 14.63
N ALA A 391 11.50 -0.91 14.92
CA ALA A 391 11.00 -2.24 15.25
C ALA A 391 10.28 -2.28 16.62
N GLN A 392 9.16 -3.00 16.69
CA GLN A 392 8.67 -3.52 17.96
C GLN A 392 9.44 -4.81 18.27
N THR A 393 10.49 -4.71 19.08
CA THR A 393 11.40 -5.85 19.31
C THR A 393 10.84 -6.88 20.29
N THR A 394 9.81 -6.51 21.07
CA THR A 394 9.08 -7.43 21.94
C THR A 394 7.58 -7.35 21.67
N LEU A 395 6.88 -8.45 21.94
CA LEU A 395 5.42 -8.56 22.02
C LEU A 395 4.93 -8.85 23.45
N ASP A 396 5.77 -8.64 24.46
CA ASP A 396 5.39 -8.75 25.87
C ASP A 396 4.90 -7.40 26.42
N PRO A 397 3.62 -7.27 26.82
CA PRO A 397 3.07 -6.00 27.31
C PRO A 397 3.72 -5.52 28.62
N LYS A 398 4.24 -6.44 29.45
CA LYS A 398 4.96 -6.07 30.66
C LYS A 398 6.31 -5.46 30.33
N GLN A 399 7.09 -6.09 29.46
CA GLN A 399 8.36 -5.52 28.99
C GLN A 399 8.12 -4.15 28.35
N MET A 400 7.10 -4.02 27.50
CA MET A 400 6.74 -2.75 26.89
C MET A 400 6.48 -1.63 27.92
N ARG A 401 5.68 -1.89 28.96
CA ARG A 401 5.45 -0.88 30.02
C ARG A 401 6.67 -0.59 30.86
N ASP A 402 7.45 -1.62 31.19
CA ASP A 402 8.66 -1.46 31.99
C ASP A 402 9.70 -0.59 31.25
N TRP A 403 9.77 -0.66 29.92
CA TRP A 403 10.69 0.14 29.10
C TRP A 403 10.11 1.49 28.68
N THR A 404 8.79 1.56 28.48
CA THR A 404 8.05 2.72 27.97
C THR A 404 6.65 2.75 28.60
N PRO A 405 6.43 3.52 29.69
CA PRO A 405 5.22 3.44 30.51
C PRO A 405 3.90 3.71 29.77
N ASN A 406 3.91 4.52 28.71
CA ASN A 406 2.74 4.84 27.89
C ASN A 406 2.60 3.97 26.63
N SER A 407 3.16 2.76 26.66
CA SER A 407 2.97 1.75 25.59
C SER A 407 1.50 1.36 25.44
N ARG A 408 1.06 1.23 24.18
CA ARG A 408 -0.35 1.01 23.80
C ARG A 408 -0.56 0.12 22.56
N TYR A 409 0.48 -0.58 22.12
CA TYR A 409 0.47 -1.39 20.88
C TYR A 409 0.59 -2.88 21.17
N GLY A 410 0.08 -3.74 20.28
CA GLY A 410 0.38 -5.17 20.26
C GLY A 410 -0.77 -6.09 20.69
N GLY A 411 -1.81 -5.58 21.36
CA GLY A 411 -2.93 -6.41 21.82
C GLY A 411 -3.65 -7.16 20.68
N HIS A 412 -3.79 -6.53 19.51
CA HIS A 412 -4.41 -7.12 18.33
C HIS A 412 -3.67 -8.34 17.78
N ALA A 413 -2.34 -8.43 17.99
CA ALA A 413 -1.53 -9.59 17.60
C ALA A 413 -2.03 -10.89 18.27
N PHE A 414 -2.58 -10.78 19.48
CA PHE A 414 -3.07 -11.90 20.29
C PHE A 414 -4.59 -11.88 20.46
N GLY A 415 -5.32 -11.12 19.64
CA GLY A 415 -6.78 -11.09 19.65
C GLY A 415 -7.42 -10.18 20.70
N PHE A 416 -6.65 -9.33 21.39
CA PHE A 416 -7.19 -8.34 22.34
C PHE A 416 -7.68 -7.07 21.63
N MET A 417 -8.73 -7.22 20.82
CA MET A 417 -9.37 -6.12 20.07
C MET A 417 -10.75 -5.75 20.67
N VAL A 418 -10.80 -5.49 21.98
CA VAL A 418 -12.06 -5.30 22.73
C VAL A 418 -12.86 -4.08 22.25
N ASP A 419 -12.18 -2.98 21.95
CA ASP A 419 -12.77 -1.80 21.31
C ASP A 419 -11.83 -1.32 20.18
N PRO A 420 -12.14 -1.61 18.91
CA PRO A 420 -11.33 -1.18 17.76
C PRO A 420 -11.09 0.34 17.68
N SER A 421 -11.95 1.14 18.32
CA SER A 421 -11.86 2.60 18.34
C SER A 421 -10.97 3.18 19.45
N ASN A 422 -10.62 2.37 20.47
CA ASN A 422 -9.84 2.83 21.63
C ASN A 422 -8.64 1.90 21.92
N ARG A 423 -7.45 2.31 21.45
CA ARG A 423 -6.20 1.54 21.60
C ARG A 423 -5.73 1.39 23.05
N ASP A 424 -5.97 2.38 23.91
CA ASP A 424 -5.49 2.33 25.30
C ASP A 424 -6.25 1.23 26.07
N SER A 425 -7.55 1.13 25.86
CA SER A 425 -8.38 0.05 26.43
C SER A 425 -7.93 -1.34 25.95
N GLN A 426 -7.51 -1.48 24.69
CA GLN A 426 -6.97 -2.73 24.16
C GLN A 426 -5.67 -3.13 24.86
N PHE A 427 -4.79 -2.15 25.12
CA PHE A 427 -3.51 -2.43 25.78
C PHE A 427 -3.69 -2.77 27.26
N ASP A 428 -4.61 -2.14 27.99
CA ASP A 428 -4.91 -2.50 29.37
C ASP A 428 -5.39 -3.95 29.49
N VAL A 429 -6.27 -4.38 28.58
CA VAL A 429 -6.72 -5.77 28.51
C VAL A 429 -5.55 -6.70 28.19
N PHE A 430 -4.77 -6.38 27.16
CA PHE A 430 -3.57 -7.14 26.77
C PHE A 430 -2.58 -7.30 27.93
N TYR A 431 -2.31 -6.22 28.67
CA TYR A 431 -1.45 -6.23 29.84
C TYR A 431 -2.02 -7.10 30.96
N SER A 432 -3.30 -6.93 31.30
CA SER A 432 -3.95 -7.70 32.38
C SER A 432 -4.05 -9.21 32.07
N LYS A 433 -4.02 -9.59 30.78
CA LYS A 433 -4.10 -10.97 30.29
C LYS A 433 -2.75 -11.57 29.93
N ARG A 434 -1.64 -10.88 30.21
CA ARG A 434 -0.29 -11.35 29.87
C ARG A 434 -0.02 -12.81 30.23
N ASP A 435 -0.40 -13.23 31.44
CA ASP A 435 -0.10 -14.57 31.92
C ASP A 435 -0.79 -15.67 31.12
N THR A 436 -1.90 -15.36 30.43
CA THR A 436 -2.62 -16.33 29.58
C THR A 436 -1.99 -16.52 28.20
N ILE A 437 -1.02 -15.67 27.83
CA ILE A 437 -0.41 -15.66 26.49
C ILE A 437 1.11 -15.85 26.53
N LEU A 438 1.69 -16.19 27.68
CA LEU A 438 3.14 -16.41 27.82
C LEU A 438 3.73 -17.37 26.78
N PRO A 439 3.09 -18.52 26.45
CA PRO A 439 3.58 -19.39 25.38
C PRO A 439 3.61 -18.69 24.01
N TRP A 440 2.63 -17.83 23.71
CA TRP A 440 2.60 -17.07 22.46
C TRP A 440 3.60 -15.93 22.43
N ILE A 441 3.87 -15.30 23.58
CA ILE A 441 4.96 -14.31 23.68
C ILE A 441 6.29 -15.01 23.40
N ALA A 442 6.54 -16.19 23.98
CA ALA A 442 7.75 -16.96 23.70
C ALA A 442 7.88 -17.35 22.22
N GLU A 443 6.77 -17.68 21.56
CA GLU A 443 6.74 -18.12 20.16
C GLU A 443 6.85 -16.96 19.14
N TYR A 444 6.28 -15.78 19.42
CA TYR A 444 6.14 -14.73 18.40
C TYR A 444 6.92 -13.44 18.68
N SER A 445 7.46 -13.27 19.89
CA SER A 445 8.25 -12.09 20.25
C SER A 445 9.71 -12.24 19.79
N PRO A 446 10.27 -11.35 18.95
CA PRO A 446 11.67 -11.45 18.53
C PRO A 446 12.65 -11.48 19.72
N TYR A 447 12.41 -10.65 20.74
CA TYR A 447 13.21 -10.60 21.96
C TYR A 447 13.32 -11.95 22.68
N ALA A 448 12.29 -12.79 22.60
CA ALA A 448 12.26 -14.09 23.28
C ALA A 448 13.11 -15.16 22.59
N HIS A 449 13.40 -14.99 21.30
CA HIS A 449 14.06 -15.99 20.47
C HIS A 449 15.58 -15.89 20.42
N VAL A 450 16.16 -14.72 20.76
CA VAL A 450 17.60 -14.46 20.59
C VAL A 450 18.47 -15.59 21.17
N SER A 451 19.20 -16.28 20.29
CA SER A 451 20.14 -17.36 20.58
C SER A 451 21.55 -17.02 20.07
N ASP A 452 22.56 -17.78 20.49
CA ASP A 452 23.98 -17.51 20.20
C ASP A 452 24.39 -17.81 18.73
N ASP A 453 23.57 -18.57 18.01
CA ASP A 453 23.77 -18.89 16.60
C ASP A 453 23.08 -17.91 15.63
N ASP A 454 22.42 -16.87 16.15
CA ASP A 454 21.65 -15.90 15.35
C ASP A 454 22.47 -14.99 14.45
N PRO A 455 21.92 -14.62 13.28
CA PRO A 455 22.60 -13.74 12.34
C PRO A 455 22.71 -12.31 12.90
N PRO A 456 23.67 -11.52 12.41
CA PRO A 456 23.81 -10.13 12.84
C PRO A 456 22.59 -9.30 12.43
N VAL A 457 22.25 -8.30 13.24
CA VAL A 457 21.13 -7.39 12.99
C VAL A 457 21.51 -5.91 13.09
N PHE A 458 20.75 -5.08 12.40
CA PHE A 458 20.82 -3.62 12.46
C PHE A 458 19.45 -3.02 12.75
N LEU A 459 19.39 -2.09 13.70
CA LEU A 459 18.16 -1.44 14.15
C LEU A 459 18.28 0.07 13.99
N GLU A 460 17.34 0.69 13.28
CA GLU A 460 17.29 2.14 13.08
C GLU A 460 16.04 2.74 13.75
N TYR A 461 16.21 3.83 14.51
CA TYR A 461 15.11 4.56 15.13
C TYR A 461 15.25 6.06 14.91
N GLY A 462 14.12 6.76 14.72
CA GLY A 462 14.11 8.19 14.40
C GLY A 462 14.33 9.13 15.60
N THR A 463 14.35 8.61 16.83
CA THR A 463 14.49 9.39 18.07
C THR A 463 15.42 8.71 19.06
N PRO A 464 16.19 9.47 19.87
CA PRO A 464 16.99 8.89 20.95
C PRO A 464 16.14 8.10 21.96
N PRO A 465 16.73 7.13 22.69
CA PRO A 465 16.04 6.40 23.75
C PRO A 465 15.82 7.27 25.00
N ALA A 466 14.76 6.96 25.72
CA ALA A 466 14.45 7.50 27.04
C ALA A 466 13.73 6.41 27.85
N LEU A 467 14.53 5.47 28.38
CA LEU A 467 14.06 4.29 29.11
C LEU A 467 13.30 4.67 30.38
N GLY A 468 12.13 4.06 30.58
CA GLY A 468 11.28 4.32 31.74
C GLY A 468 10.48 5.62 31.65
N GLU A 469 10.57 6.36 30.55
CA GLU A 469 9.86 7.62 30.35
C GLU A 469 8.78 7.52 29.26
N PRO A 470 7.66 8.26 29.37
CA PRO A 470 6.66 8.37 28.31
C PRO A 470 7.26 8.90 27.01
N GLN A 471 6.86 8.29 25.88
CA GLN A 471 7.34 8.65 24.55
C GLN A 471 6.23 9.29 23.70
N LYS A 472 6.58 10.22 22.81
CA LYS A 472 5.64 10.79 21.83
C LYS A 472 5.10 9.71 20.89
N ASP A 473 5.99 8.84 20.43
CA ASP A 473 5.65 7.63 19.68
C ASP A 473 6.15 6.40 20.46
N PRO A 474 5.33 5.86 21.38
CA PRO A 474 5.74 4.70 22.17
C PRO A 474 5.79 3.41 21.34
N THR A 475 5.31 3.40 20.09
CA THR A 475 5.30 2.20 19.24
C THR A 475 6.60 2.04 18.44
N HIS A 476 7.31 3.14 18.17
CA HIS A 476 8.54 3.16 17.36
C HIS A 476 9.71 3.80 18.11
N THR A 477 9.75 3.68 19.44
CA THR A 477 10.80 4.24 20.29
C THR A 477 12.09 3.40 20.24
N ALA A 478 13.25 4.06 20.31
CA ALA A 478 14.55 3.43 20.42
C ALA A 478 14.75 2.60 21.70
N ASN A 479 13.87 2.73 22.71
CA ASN A 479 13.90 1.89 23.91
C ASN A 479 13.85 0.39 23.55
N PHE A 480 13.06 0.02 22.54
CA PHE A 480 13.03 -1.34 21.99
C PHE A 480 14.39 -1.78 21.44
N GLY A 481 15.08 -0.87 20.75
CA GLY A 481 16.41 -1.10 20.19
C GLY A 481 17.47 -1.32 21.25
N VAL A 482 17.49 -0.46 22.28
CA VAL A 482 18.45 -0.58 23.40
C VAL A 482 18.31 -1.93 24.09
N LYS A 483 17.08 -2.33 24.43
CA LYS A 483 16.85 -3.58 25.14
C LYS A 483 17.15 -4.81 24.29
N LEU A 484 16.84 -4.78 22.99
CA LEU A 484 17.21 -5.87 22.09
C LEU A 484 18.74 -5.96 21.92
N GLN A 485 19.43 -4.83 21.80
CA GLN A 485 20.90 -4.81 21.71
C GLN A 485 21.55 -5.43 22.96
N GLU A 486 21.05 -5.12 24.16
CA GLU A 486 21.51 -5.75 25.40
C GLU A 486 21.29 -7.27 25.40
N GLN A 487 20.13 -7.73 24.93
CA GLN A 487 19.81 -9.16 24.82
C GLN A 487 20.73 -9.88 23.83
N CYS A 488 20.96 -9.28 22.65
CA CYS A 488 21.91 -9.78 21.67
C CYS A 488 23.34 -9.85 22.24
N ALA A 489 23.80 -8.80 22.93
CA ALA A 489 25.11 -8.78 23.57
C ALA A 489 25.26 -9.89 24.62
N ALA A 490 24.22 -10.16 25.42
CA ALA A 490 24.21 -11.25 26.40
C ALA A 490 24.29 -12.65 25.77
N LYS A 491 23.99 -12.77 24.47
CA LYS A 491 24.06 -14.01 23.69
C LYS A 491 25.24 -14.06 22.72
N GLY A 492 26.04 -13.00 22.63
CA GLY A 492 27.14 -12.90 21.67
C GLY A 492 26.70 -12.60 20.23
N VAL A 493 25.44 -12.19 20.02
CA VAL A 493 24.89 -11.82 18.71
C VAL A 493 25.24 -10.37 18.40
N ASN A 494 25.73 -10.10 17.19
CA ASN A 494 26.04 -8.75 16.77
C ASN A 494 24.74 -7.97 16.48
N CYS A 495 24.47 -6.93 17.27
CA CYS A 495 23.34 -6.03 17.08
C CYS A 495 23.83 -4.58 17.03
N GLU A 496 23.75 -3.98 15.86
CA GLU A 496 24.07 -2.58 15.66
C GLU A 496 22.80 -1.72 15.82
N LEU A 497 22.90 -0.65 16.61
CA LEU A 497 21.77 0.21 16.95
C LEU A 497 22.08 1.65 16.55
N GLN A 498 21.25 2.21 15.68
CA GLN A 498 21.35 3.56 15.16
C GLN A 498 20.12 4.40 15.54
N TYR A 499 20.38 5.58 16.06
CA TYR A 499 19.43 6.65 16.33
C TYR A 499 20.17 7.99 16.36
N PRO A 500 19.50 9.15 16.29
CA PRO A 500 20.18 10.44 16.39
C PRO A 500 21.06 10.55 17.64
N GLY A 501 22.38 10.64 17.46
CA GLY A 501 23.35 10.70 18.57
C GLY A 501 23.80 9.34 19.12
N ALA A 502 23.54 8.22 18.44
CA ALA A 502 24.02 6.92 18.86
C ALA A 502 25.56 6.87 18.88
N PRO A 503 26.19 6.41 19.99
CA PRO A 503 27.65 6.48 20.14
C PRO A 503 28.41 5.38 19.37
N LEU A 504 27.73 4.32 18.93
CA LEU A 504 28.36 3.07 18.46
C LEU A 504 27.88 2.60 17.07
N ALA A 505 27.08 3.40 16.37
CA ALA A 505 26.60 3.04 15.03
C ALA A 505 27.71 3.25 13.99
N LYS A 506 28.00 2.20 13.22
CA LYS A 506 28.96 2.23 12.12
C LYS A 506 28.30 2.65 10.82
N HIS A 507 27.05 2.25 10.62
CA HIS A 507 26.22 2.52 9.46
C HIS A 507 25.22 3.62 9.79
N ALA A 508 25.00 4.54 8.83
CA ALA A 508 24.11 5.66 9.07
C ALA A 508 22.62 5.27 8.99
N ASN A 509 22.29 4.21 8.24
CA ASN A 509 20.92 3.78 7.95
C ASN A 509 20.84 2.31 7.50
N VAL A 510 19.61 1.78 7.45
CA VAL A 510 19.31 0.39 7.01
C VAL A 510 19.90 0.06 5.64
N LYS A 511 19.85 0.99 4.68
CA LYS A 511 20.32 0.74 3.30
C LYS A 511 21.83 0.50 3.27
N GLU A 512 22.62 1.32 3.96
CA GLU A 512 24.08 1.15 4.03
C GLU A 512 24.47 -0.20 4.62
N TYR A 513 23.85 -0.61 5.73
CA TYR A 513 24.09 -1.90 6.35
C TYR A 513 23.75 -3.07 5.41
N LEU A 514 22.60 -3.01 4.74
CA LEU A 514 22.19 -4.06 3.80
C LEU A 514 23.13 -4.18 2.60
N LEU A 515 23.58 -3.05 2.04
CA LEU A 515 24.54 -3.04 0.95
C LEU A 515 25.87 -3.66 1.38
N GLU A 516 26.37 -3.33 2.57
CA GLU A 516 27.59 -3.93 3.09
C GLU A 516 27.44 -5.45 3.28
N MET A 517 26.34 -5.90 3.88
CA MET A 517 26.18 -7.32 4.23
C MET A 517 25.91 -8.21 3.01
N LEU A 518 25.11 -7.75 2.04
CA LEU A 518 24.72 -8.55 0.88
C LEU A 518 25.77 -8.60 -0.23
N LEU A 519 26.70 -7.64 -0.26
CA LEU A 519 27.75 -7.56 -1.29
C LEU A 519 29.10 -8.15 -0.85
N LYS A 520 29.18 -8.63 0.40
CA LYS A 520 30.22 -9.57 0.83
C LYS A 520 30.02 -10.92 0.14
#